data_AF-A0A7G9WGC1-F1
#
_entry.id   AF-A0A7G9WGC1-F1
#
_cell.length_a   1.000
_cell.length_b   1.000
_cell.length_c   1.000
_cell.angle_alpha   90.00
_cell.angle_beta   90.00
_cell.angle_gamma   90.00
#
_symmetry.space_group_name_H-M   'P 1'
#
loop_
_entity.id
_entity.type
_entity.pdbx_description
1 polymer ?
#
loop_
_entity_poly.entity_id
_entity_poly.type
_entity_poly.pdbx_seq_one_letter_code
_entity_poly.pdbx_strand_id
1 'polypeptide(L)' 'MSNIKERLIGAITVMSEEQAQALWNKLVLDSAPETEPDEFDKKMLDAIEHDPDCHEFASDEEVERMLRENAD' A
#
# COMPACT_ATOMS: atom_id res chain seq x y z
N MET A 1 25.95 -2.64 2.23
CA MET A 1 24.96 -1.55 2.27
C MET A 1 24.78 -1.02 0.85
N SER A 2 23.61 -0.53 0.42
CA SER A 2 23.44 -0.03 -0.96
C SER A 2 23.87 1.45 -1.07
N ASN A 3 24.33 1.87 -2.26
CA ASN A 3 24.74 3.25 -2.55
C ASN A 3 23.67 4.28 -2.15
N ILE A 4 22.40 3.94 -2.35
CA ILE A 4 21.26 4.80 -1.97
C ILE A 4 21.22 5.02 -0.45
N LYS A 5 21.41 3.95 0.34
CA LYS A 5 21.38 4.04 1.81
C LYS A 5 22.51 4.91 2.36
N GLU A 6 23.71 4.79 1.80
CA GLU A 6 24.87 5.59 2.23
C GLU A 6 24.67 7.08 1.94
N ARG A 7 24.11 7.42 0.78
CA ARG A 7 23.80 8.82 0.42
C ARG A 7 22.75 9.44 1.31
N LEU A 8 21.73 8.68 1.69
CA LEU A 8 20.70 9.15 2.62
C LEU A 8 21.28 9.41 4.01
N ILE A 9 22.09 8.49 4.55
CA ILE A 9 22.75 8.69 5.84
C ILE A 9 23.65 9.92 5.81
N GLY A 10 24.47 10.08 4.76
CA GLY A 10 25.31 11.26 4.60
C GLY A 10 24.51 12.57 4.57
N ALA A 11 23.43 12.62 3.80
CA ALA A 11 22.55 13.79 3.72
C ALA A 11 21.89 14.11 5.08
N ILE A 12 21.48 13.10 5.85
CA ILE A 12 20.90 13.28 7.18
C ILE A 12 21.93 13.81 8.18
N THR A 13 23.17 13.31 8.15
CA THR A 13 24.20 13.72 9.12
C THR A 13 24.66 15.18 8.98
N VAL A 14 24.53 15.76 7.79
CA VAL A 14 24.88 17.18 7.53
C VAL A 14 23.69 18.12 7.62
N MET A 15 22.49 17.57 7.80
CA MET A 15 21.24 18.31 7.88
C MET A 15 21.17 19.09 9.20
N SER A 16 20.66 20.32 9.17
CA SER A 16 20.30 21.03 10.40
C SER A 16 18.97 20.52 10.97
N GLU A 17 18.71 20.75 12.25
CA GLU A 17 17.44 20.33 12.86
C GLU A 17 16.21 21.01 12.25
N GLU A 18 16.36 22.24 11.77
CA GLU A 18 15.30 22.93 11.00
C GLU A 18 15.00 22.18 9.70
N GLN A 19 16.03 21.77 8.97
CA GLN A 19 15.89 21.01 7.73
C GLN A 19 15.33 19.60 7.99
N ALA A 20 15.76 18.95 9.07
CA ALA A 20 15.25 17.64 9.49
C ALA A 20 13.78 17.72 9.86
N GLN A 21 13.37 18.75 10.60
CA GLN A 21 11.97 18.98 10.93
C GLN A 21 11.11 19.26 9.69
N ALA A 22 11.62 20.05 8.73
CA ALA A 22 10.91 20.32 7.48
C ALA A 22 10.73 19.05 6.63
N LEU A 23 11.77 18.22 6.53
CA LEU A 23 11.70 16.93 5.85
C LEU A 23 10.75 15.97 6.55
N TRP A 24 10.82 15.87 7.88
CA TRP A 24 9.92 15.05 8.69
C TRP A 24 8.46 15.45 8.47
N ASN A 25 8.15 16.74 8.56
CA ASN A 25 6.81 17.25 8.34
C ASN A 25 6.31 16.92 6.92
N LYS A 26 7.18 16.97 5.91
CA LYS A 26 6.81 16.58 4.54
C LYS A 26 6.52 15.08 4.42
N LEU A 27 7.33 14.22 5.03
CA LEU A 27 7.10 12.77 5.04
C LEU A 27 5.80 12.40 5.79
N VAL A 28 5.50 13.10 6.88
CA VAL A 28 4.24 12.92 7.63
C VAL A 28 3.03 13.41 6.84
N LEU A 29 3.17 14.45 6.00
CA LEU A 29 2.10 14.91 5.12
C LEU A 29 1.84 13.95 3.95
N ASP A 30 2.88 13.23 3.49
CA ASP A 30 2.76 12.22 2.43
C ASP A 30 2.32 10.85 2.96
N SER A 31 2.38 10.60 4.27
CA SER A 31 1.70 9.46 4.87
C SER A 31 0.21 9.78 5.01
N ALA A 32 -0.62 9.08 4.24
CA ALA A 32 -2.06 9.07 4.49
C ALA A 32 -2.28 8.69 5.97
N PRO A 33 -3.18 9.37 6.69
CA PRO A 33 -3.45 9.03 8.08
C PRO A 33 -3.94 7.57 8.12
N GLU A 34 -3.20 6.72 8.80
CA GLU A 34 -3.70 5.39 9.17
C GLU A 34 -4.87 5.62 10.13
N THR A 35 -6.08 5.41 9.61
CA THR A 35 -7.32 5.52 10.38
C THR A 35 -7.87 4.12 10.58
N GLU A 36 -8.37 3.86 11.78
CA GLU A 36 -9.06 2.61 12.06
C GLU A 36 -10.27 2.47 11.12
N PRO A 37 -10.53 1.26 10.59
CA PRO A 37 -11.70 1.01 9.76
C PRO A 37 -12.98 1.42 10.50
N ASP A 38 -13.87 2.12 9.81
CA ASP A 38 -15.15 2.48 10.40
C ASP A 38 -16.11 1.26 10.44
N GLU A 39 -17.33 1.45 10.95
CA GLU A 39 -18.29 0.35 11.06
C GLU A 39 -18.78 -0.17 9.70
N PHE A 40 -18.71 0.64 8.65
CA PHE A 40 -19.02 0.20 7.30
C PHE A 40 -17.85 -0.63 6.75
N ASP A 41 -16.62 -0.16 6.94
CA ASP A 41 -15.41 -0.88 6.54
C ASP A 41 -15.31 -2.25 7.23
N LYS A 42 -15.57 -2.32 8.54
CA LYS A 42 -15.59 -3.59 9.29
C LYS A 42 -16.60 -4.57 8.75
N LYS A 43 -17.80 -4.10 8.37
CA LYS A 43 -18.83 -4.96 7.76
C LYS A 43 -18.42 -5.46 6.39
N MET A 44 -17.73 -4.63 5.61
CA MET A 44 -17.20 -5.05 4.31
C MET A 44 -16.12 -6.12 4.48
N LEU A 45 -15.21 -5.95 5.45
CA LEU A 45 -14.19 -6.94 5.77
C LEU A 45 -14.80 -8.26 6.25
N ASP A 46 -15.79 -8.20 7.13
CA ASP A 46 -16.53 -9.37 7.61
C ASP A 46 -17.26 -10.10 6.46
N ALA A 47 -17.86 -9.34 5.53
CA ALA A 47 -18.50 -9.92 4.34
C ALA A 47 -17.49 -10.62 3.44
N ILE A 48 -16.33 -10.02 3.19
CA ILE A 48 -15.24 -10.63 2.41
C ILE A 48 -14.73 -11.91 3.08
N GLU A 49 -14.58 -11.90 4.41
CA GLU A 49 -14.09 -13.07 5.15
C GLU A 49 -15.03 -14.28 5.04
N HIS A 50 -16.35 -14.04 4.97
CA HIS A 50 -17.34 -15.11 4.88
C HIS A 50 -17.82 -15.44 3.46
N ASP A 51 -17.38 -14.70 2.44
CA ASP A 51 -17.70 -14.95 1.04
C ASP A 51 -16.66 -15.90 0.42
N PRO A 52 -17.00 -17.17 0.13
CA PRO A 52 -16.06 -18.13 -0.46
C PRO A 52 -15.52 -17.67 -1.82
N ASP A 53 -16.29 -16.91 -2.60
CA ASP A 53 -15.85 -16.41 -3.91
C ASP A 53 -14.69 -15.41 -3.76
N CYS A 54 -14.58 -14.75 -2.60
CA CYS A 54 -13.47 -13.84 -2.28
C CYS A 54 -12.18 -14.56 -1.86
N HIS A 55 -12.23 -15.88 -1.62
CA HIS A 55 -11.07 -16.71 -1.24
C HIS A 55 -10.60 -17.64 -2.36
N GLU A 56 -11.34 -17.70 -3.47
CA GLU A 56 -10.99 -18.48 -4.64
C GLU A 56 -10.35 -17.57 -5.70
N PHE A 57 -9.05 -17.79 -5.97
CA PHE A 57 -8.33 -17.08 -7.01
C PHE A 57 -8.20 -17.97 -8.24
N ALA A 58 -8.66 -17.47 -9.39
CA ALA A 58 -8.38 -18.09 -10.68
C ALA A 58 -6.93 -17.83 -11.09
N SER A 59 -6.31 -18.80 -11.75
CA SER A 59 -4.99 -18.60 -12.37
C SER A 59 -5.08 -17.64 -13.56
N ASP A 60 -3.96 -17.01 -13.91
CA ASP A 60 -3.89 -16.10 -15.06
C ASP A 60 -4.42 -16.76 -16.35
N GLU A 61 -4.08 -18.04 -16.58
CA GLU A 61 -4.55 -18.82 -17.73
C GLU A 61 -6.09 -19.04 -17.72
N GLU A 62 -6.67 -19.25 -16.54
CA GLU A 62 -8.12 -19.41 -16.37
C GLU A 62 -8.87 -18.11 -16.59
N VAL A 63 -8.34 -17.00 -16.07
CA VAL A 63 -8.89 -15.65 -16.28
C VAL A 63 -8.84 -15.29 -17.76
N GLU A 64 -7.71 -15.51 -18.43
CA GLU A 64 -7.56 -15.23 -19.86
C GLU A 64 -8.50 -16.06 -20.74
N ARG A 65 -8.82 -17.29 -20.34
CA ARG A 65 -9.80 -18.14 -21.02
C ARG A 65 -11.21 -17.59 -20.80
N MET A 66 -11.60 -17.28 -19.56
CA MET A 66 -12.91 -16.73 -19.23
C MET A 66 -13.18 -15.41 -19.96
N LEU A 67 -12.19 -14.52 -20.04
CA LEU A 67 -12.31 -13.24 -20.74
C LEU A 67 -12.50 -13.41 -22.26
N ARG A 68 -11.94 -14.46 -22.86
CA ARG A 68 -12.12 -14.77 -24.29
C ARG A 68 -13.48 -15.39 -24.58
N GLU A 69 -13.97 -16.27 -23.71
CA GLU A 69 -15.27 -16.95 -23.88
C GLU A 69 -16.49 -16.02 -23.72
N ASN A 70 -16.35 -14.93 -22.95
CA ASN A 70 -17.41 -13.94 -22.75
C ASN A 70 -17.38 -12.77 -23.76
N ALA A 71 -16.48 -12.83 -24.76
CA ALA A 71 -16.32 -11.79 -25.78
C ALA A 71 -17.01 -12.10 -27.12
N ASP A 72 -17.66 -13.28 -27.24
CA ASP A 72 -18.51 -13.71 -28.36
C ASP A 72 -20.01 -13.65 -27.96
#